data_AF-A0A6M0AIN9-F1
#
_entry.id   AF-A0A6M0AIN9-F1
#
_cell.length_a   1.000
_cell.length_b   1.000
_cell.length_c   1.000
_cell.angle_alpha   90.00
_cell.angle_beta   90.00
_cell.angle_gamma   90.00
#
_symmetry.space_group_name_H-M   'P 1'
#
loop_
_entity.id
_entity.type
_entity.pdbx_description
1 polymer ?
#
loop_
_entity_poly.entity_id
_entity_poly.type
_entity_poly.pdbx_seq_one_letter_code
_entity_poly.pdbx_strand_id
1 'polypeptide(L)' 'MSTLDQVLEEAMTLPVEQQEMLIQIIKSRMVEQRRQEIALDAEVSFAEFQAGKLKIQTATEAIEELRECFNHSSLTDV' A
#
# COMPACT_ATOMS: atom_id res chain seq x y z
N MET A 1 -19.63 9.71 9.52
CA MET A 1 -18.28 9.16 9.74
C MET A 1 -18.19 8.80 11.20
N SER A 2 -17.99 7.52 11.52
CA SER A 2 -17.62 7.13 12.87
C SER A 2 -16.14 7.51 13.11
N THR A 3 -15.81 7.93 14.33
CA THR A 3 -14.40 8.08 14.72
C THR A 3 -13.81 6.70 15.00
N LEU A 4 -12.48 6.57 14.93
CA LEU A 4 -11.79 5.32 15.26
C LEU A 4 -12.20 4.80 16.65
N ASP A 5 -12.31 5.71 17.62
CA ASP A 5 -12.72 5.38 18.99
C ASP A 5 -14.15 4.81 19.06
N GLN A 6 -15.09 5.35 18.28
CA GLN A 6 -16.46 4.82 18.23
C GLN A 6 -16.50 3.40 17.65
N VAL A 7 -15.72 3.13 16.60
CA VAL A 7 -15.64 1.79 16.00
C VAL A 7 -14.99 0.80 16.95
N LEU A 8 -13.99 1.24 17.73
CA LEU A 8 -13.35 0.40 18.74
C LEU A 8 -14.33 0.04 19.85
N GLU A 9 -15.06 1.01 20.41
CA GLU A 9 -16.07 0.78 21.43
C GLU A 9 -17.15 -0.20 20.94
N GLU A 10 -17.65 -0.02 19.72
CA GLU A 10 -18.60 -0.96 19.11
C GLU A 10 -18.01 -2.36 18.94
N ALA A 11 -16.77 -2.48 18.47
CA ALA A 11 -16.09 -3.78 18.35
C ALA A 11 -15.93 -4.47 19.71
N MET A 12 -15.67 -3.72 20.78
CA MET A 12 -15.54 -4.25 22.14
C MET A 12 -16.87 -4.78 22.72
N THR A 13 -18.03 -4.41 22.15
CA THR A 13 -19.32 -4.98 22.54
C THR A 13 -19.54 -6.41 22.04
N LEU A 14 -18.76 -6.86 21.06
CA LEU A 14 -18.87 -8.22 20.51
C LEU A 14 -18.32 -9.26 21.51
N PRO A 15 -18.83 -10.50 21.48
CA PRO A 15 -18.19 -11.63 22.17
C PRO A 15 -16.72 -11.80 21.75
N VAL A 16 -15.88 -12.32 22.63
CA VAL A 16 -14.43 -12.47 22.40
C VAL A 16 -14.14 -13.23 21.10
N GLU A 17 -14.88 -14.31 20.83
CA GLU A 17 -14.73 -15.09 19.60
C GLU A 17 -15.04 -14.26 18.35
N GLN A 18 -16.04 -13.38 18.42
CA GLN A 18 -16.41 -12.50 17.32
C GLN A 18 -15.43 -11.35 17.14
N GLN A 19 -14.80 -10.87 18.22
CA GLN A 19 -13.71 -9.90 18.15
C GLN A 19 -12.51 -10.50 17.40
N GLU A 20 -12.11 -11.73 17.73
CA GLU A 20 -11.03 -12.43 17.02
C GLU A 20 -11.35 -12.62 15.53
N MET A 21 -12.59 -13.01 15.21
CA MET A 21 -13.05 -13.10 13.82
C MET A 21 -12.98 -11.75 13.10
N LEU A 22 -13.41 -10.66 13.76
CA LEU A 22 -13.38 -9.32 13.21
C LEU A 22 -11.94 -8.90 12.85
N ILE A 23 -10.98 -9.17 13.74
CA ILE A 23 -9.55 -8.90 13.50
C ILE A 23 -9.06 -9.64 12.26
N GLN A 24 -9.40 -10.92 12.10
CA GLN A 24 -8.99 -11.72 10.94
C GLN A 24 -9.61 -11.21 9.63
N ILE A 25 -10.88 -10.79 9.67
CA ILE A 25 -11.59 -10.23 8.52
C ILE A 25 -10.95 -8.91 8.09
N ILE A 26 -10.71 -8.00 9.03
CA ILE A 26 -10.10 -6.69 8.75
C ILE A 26 -8.70 -6.90 8.16
N LYS A 27 -7.88 -7.76 8.78
CA LYS A 27 -6.54 -8.08 8.28
C LYS A 27 -6.57 -8.62 6.86
N SER A 28 -7.47 -9.56 6.57
CA SER A 28 -7.63 -10.13 5.23
C SER A 28 -8.01 -9.07 4.20
N ARG A 29 -8.95 -8.18 4.55
CA ARG A 29 -9.37 -7.08 3.67
C ARG A 29 -8.26 -6.08 3.41
N MET A 30 -7.47 -5.72 4.42
CA MET A 30 -6.31 -4.84 4.24
C MET A 30 -5.28 -5.43 3.28
N VAL A 31 -5.00 -6.73 3.39
CA VAL A 31 -4.09 -7.42 2.46
C VAL A 31 -4.66 -7.39 1.04
N GLU A 32 -5.95 -7.62 0.88
CA GLU A 32 -6.59 -7.59 -0.44
C GLU A 32 -6.59 -6.20 -1.06
N GLN A 33 -6.86 -5.16 -0.27
CA GLN A 33 -6.79 -3.77 -0.73
C GLN A 33 -5.38 -3.43 -1.20
N ARG A 34 -4.35 -3.79 -0.44
CA ARG A 34 -2.95 -3.58 -0.85
C ARG A 34 -2.61 -4.35 -2.13
N ARG A 35 -3.14 -5.56 -2.32
CA ARG A 35 -2.96 -6.31 -3.58
C ARG A 35 -3.62 -5.61 -4.76
N GLN A 36 -4.81 -5.04 -4.57
CA GLN A 36 -5.50 -4.26 -5.61
C GLN A 36 -4.74 -3.00 -5.98
N GLU A 37 -4.19 -2.28 -5.00
CA GLU A 37 -3.33 -1.11 -5.23
C GLU A 37 -2.11 -1.49 -6.09
N ILE A 38 -1.43 -2.58 -5.76
CA ILE A 38 -0.29 -3.09 -6.55
C ILE A 38 -0.71 -3.50 -7.97
N ALA A 39 -1.87 -4.15 -8.11
CA ALA A 39 -2.37 -4.57 -9.42
C ALA A 39 -2.69 -3.37 -10.32
N LEU A 40 -3.33 -2.33 -9.76
CA LEU A 40 -3.61 -1.08 -10.48
C LEU A 40 -2.33 -0.37 -10.91
N ASP A 41 -1.34 -0.27 -10.02
CA ASP A 41 -0.04 0.33 -10.33
C ASP A 41 0.70 -0.43 -11.44
N ALA A 42 0.64 -1.77 -11.40
CA ALA A 42 1.19 -2.63 -12.44
C ALA A 42 0.48 -2.45 -13.79
N GLU A 43 -0.85 -2.34 -13.80
CA GLU A 43 -1.62 -2.09 -15.03
C GLU A 43 -1.25 -0.74 -15.67
N VAL A 44 -1.13 0.32 -14.87
CA VAL A 44 -0.69 1.65 -15.33
C VAL A 44 0.73 1.56 -15.90
N SER A 45 1.66 0.97 -15.16
CA SER A 45 3.05 0.80 -15.58
C SER A 45 3.16 0.03 -16.91
N PHE A 46 2.35 -1.03 -17.07
CA PHE A 46 2.35 -1.83 -18.29
C PHE A 46 1.76 -1.07 -19.49
N ALA A 47 0.73 -0.25 -19.28
CA ALA A 47 0.17 0.60 -20.31
C ALA A 47 1.17 1.68 -20.76
N GLU A 48 1.92 2.28 -19.84
CA GLU A 48 2.97 3.26 -20.15
C GLU A 48 4.14 2.66 -20.91
N PHE A 49 4.54 1.44 -20.55
CA PHE A 49 5.54 0.67 -21.27
C PHE A 49 5.11 0.42 -22.73
N GLN A 50 3.90 -0.09 -22.93
CA GLN A 50 3.36 -0.33 -24.28
C GLN A 50 3.21 0.96 -25.09
N ALA A 51 2.88 2.08 -24.44
CA ALA A 51 2.77 3.38 -25.10
C ALA A 51 4.14 4.01 -25.42
N GLY A 52 5.26 3.39 -25.04
CA GLY A 52 6.61 3.91 -25.25
C GLY A 52 6.90 5.20 -24.47
N LYS A 53 6.16 5.43 -23.37
CA LYS A 53 6.32 6.64 -22.53
C LYS A 53 7.46 6.50 -21.52
N LEU A 54 7.96 5.29 -21.32
CA LEU A 54 9.02 5.01 -20.37
C LEU A 54 10.40 5.31 -20.98
N LYS A 55 11.27 5.91 -20.16
CA LYS A 55 12.67 6.17 -20.52
C LYS A 55 13.43 4.85 -20.64
N ILE A 56 14.20 4.71 -21.72
CA ILE A 56 15.15 3.61 -21.85
C ILE A 56 16.29 3.84 -20.86
N GLN A 57 16.42 2.94 -19.89
CA GLN A 57 17.54 2.93 -18.95
C GLN A 57 17.91 1.50 -18.58
N THR A 58 19.17 1.31 -18.24
CA THR A 58 19.68 0.03 -17.75
C THR A 58 19.19 -0.23 -16.33
N ALA A 59 19.21 -1.49 -15.91
CA ALA A 59 18.86 -1.85 -14.54
C ALA A 59 19.75 -1.13 -13.51
N THR A 60 21.03 -0.92 -13.82
CA THR A 60 21.98 -0.22 -12.94
C THR A 60 21.57 1.23 -12.73
N GLU A 61 21.29 1.96 -13.81
CA GLU A 61 20.85 3.36 -13.75
C GLU A 61 19.53 3.50 -12.97
N ALA A 62 18.57 2.60 -13.21
CA ALA A 62 17.31 2.58 -12.46
C ALA A 62 17.51 2.31 -10.96
N ILE A 63 18.42 1.40 -10.61
CA ILE A 63 18.72 1.08 -9.20
C ILE A 63 19.44 2.24 -8.51
N GLU A 64 20.34 2.94 -9.20
CA GLU A 64 21.01 4.13 -8.67
C GLU A 64 20.02 5.27 -8.42
N GLU A 65 19.14 5.57 -9.39
CA GLU A 65 18.08 6.57 -9.26
C GLU A 65 17.13 6.27 -8.09
N LEU A 66 16.73 5.01 -7.91
CA LEU A 66 15.91 4.59 -6.76
C LEU A 66 16.64 4.81 -5.43
N ARG A 67 17.93 4.46 -5.35
CA ARG A 67 18.75 4.67 -4.14
C ARG A 67 18.89 6.15 -3.81
N GLU A 68 19.09 7.00 -4.82
CA GLU A 68 19.15 8.45 -4.64
C GLU A 68 17.82 9.00 -4.11
N CYS A 69 16.68 8.59 -4.66
CA CYS A 69 15.36 8.98 -4.16
C CYS A 69 15.13 8.57 -2.70
N PHE A 70 15.47 7.34 -2.32
CA PHE A 70 15.34 6.88 -0.92
C PHE A 70 16.27 7.65 0.04
N ASN A 71 17.50 7.92 -0.38
CA ASN A 71 18.46 8.67 0.43
C ASN A 71 18.07 10.15 0.55
N HIS A 72 17.53 10.77 -0.50
CA HIS A 72 17.05 12.15 -0.45
C HIS A 72 15.77 12.31 0.40
N SER A 73 14.87 11.33 0.38
CA SER A 73 13.67 11.33 1.24
C SER A 73 14.03 11.34 2.74
N SER A 74 15.16 10.73 3.11
CA SER A 74 15.67 10.74 4.49
C SER A 74 16.22 12.09 4.96
N LEU A 75 16.41 13.07 4.06
CA LEU A 75 16.91 14.42 4.38
C LEU A 75 15.80 15.49 4.46
N THR A 76 14.56 15.14 4.10
CA THR A 76 13.39 16.04 4.17
C THR A 76 12.47 15.82 5.37
N ASP A 77 12.73 14.79 6.19
CA ASP A 77 12.05 14.55 7.47
C ASP A 77 12.95 14.99 8.65
N VAL A 78 13.22 16.30 8.77
CA VAL A 78 13.69 16.98 10.02
C VAL A 78 12.99 18.32 10.16
#